data_AF-A0A950C060-F1
#
_entry.id   AF-A0A950C060-F1
#
_cell.length_a   1.000
_cell.length_b   1.000
_cell.length_c   1.000
_cell.angle_alpha   90.00
_cell.angle_beta   90.00
_cell.angle_gamma   90.00
#
_symmetry.space_group_name_H-M   'P 1'
#
loop_
_entity.id
_entity.type
_entity.pdbx_description
1 polymer ?
#
loop_
_entity_poly.entity_id
_entity_poly.type
_entity_poly.pdbx_seq_one_letter_code
_entity_poly.pdbx_strand_id
1 'polypeptide(L)' 'MTIERTAVTDAIERKRSGHVNTRQELEGLVQAYLDGVVSDAEFTRWLHAVMEHGLTTDETA' A
#
# COMPACT_ATOMS: atom_id res chain seq x y z
N MET A 1 5.04 -7.15 -14.98
CA MET A 1 5.26 -7.81 -13.69
C MET A 1 3.89 -7.96 -13.05
N THR A 2 3.36 -9.17 -12.93
CA THR A 2 2.04 -9.38 -12.33
C THR A 2 2.20 -9.49 -10.83
N ILE A 3 1.61 -8.58 -10.08
CA ILE A 3 1.67 -8.58 -8.61
C ILE A 3 0.41 -9.28 -8.09
N GLU A 4 0.61 -10.29 -7.24
CA GLU A 4 -0.48 -11.08 -6.68
C GLU A 4 -1.29 -10.24 -5.68
N ARG A 5 -2.63 -10.36 -5.73
CA ARG A 5 -3.56 -9.63 -4.84
C ARG A 5 -3.17 -9.76 -3.36
N THR A 6 -2.68 -10.92 -2.94
CA THR A 6 -2.22 -11.20 -1.57
C THR A 6 -1.11 -10.26 -1.12
N ALA A 7 -0.10 -10.03 -1.96
CA ALA A 7 1.03 -9.15 -1.63
C ALA A 7 0.59 -7.70 -1.41
N VAL A 8 -0.45 -7.26 -2.12
CA VAL A 8 -1.03 -5.93 -1.97
C VAL A 8 -1.84 -5.80 -0.69
N THR A 9 -2.68 -6.80 -0.39
CA THR A 9 -3.40 -6.84 0.89
C THR A 9 -2.44 -6.84 2.08
N ASP A 10 -1.33 -7.57 1.98
CA ASP A 10 -0.29 -7.58 3.01
C ASP A 10 0.36 -6.20 3.18
N ALA A 11 0.58 -5.46 2.09
CA ALA A 11 1.08 -4.08 2.16
C ALA A 11 0.12 -3.15 2.90
N ILE A 12 -1.19 -3.31 2.67
CA ILE A 12 -2.24 -2.54 3.36
C ILE A 12 -2.27 -2.86 4.85
N GLU A 13 -2.31 -4.14 5.23
CA GLU A 13 -2.35 -4.55 6.62
C GLU A 13 -1.04 -4.22 7.37
N ARG A 14 0.10 -4.30 6.68
CA ARG A 14 1.39 -3.85 7.21
C ARG A 14 1.33 -2.37 7.57
N LYS A 15 0.82 -1.50 6.70
CA LYS A 15 0.69 -0.07 7.03
C LYS A 15 -0.30 0.18 8.15
N ARG A 16 -1.44 -0.52 8.15
CA ARG A 16 -2.47 -0.45 9.23
C ARG A 16 -1.97 -0.88 10.60
N SER A 17 -0.90 -1.65 10.66
CA SER A 17 -0.25 -2.04 11.92
C SER A 17 0.89 -1.10 12.33
N GLY A 18 1.08 0.01 11.62
CA GLY A 18 2.12 1.01 11.89
C GLY A 18 3.50 0.67 11.35
N HIS A 19 3.63 -0.39 10.55
CA HIS A 19 4.90 -0.76 9.93
C HIS A 19 5.14 0.02 8.64
N VAL A 20 6.43 0.14 8.29
CA VAL A 20 6.90 0.79 7.06
C VAL A 20 6.69 -0.15 5.87
N ASN A 21 6.16 0.38 4.77
CA ASN A 21 6.11 -0.37 3.51
C ASN A 21 7.45 -0.29 2.78
N THR A 22 7.84 -1.38 2.13
CA THR A 22 9.02 -1.35 1.25
C THR A 22 8.69 -0.67 -0.08
N ARG A 23 9.72 -0.20 -0.81
CA ARG A 23 9.53 0.39 -2.15
C ARG A 23 8.75 -0.54 -3.09
N GLN A 24 9.09 -1.83 -3.09
CA GLN A 24 8.43 -2.83 -3.93
C GLN A 24 6.95 -2.99 -3.56
N GLU A 25 6.60 -2.90 -2.28
CA GLU A 25 5.21 -2.95 -1.82
C GLU A 25 4.42 -1.71 -2.26
N LEU A 26 5.03 -0.52 -2.17
CA LEU A 26 4.40 0.73 -2.61
C LEU A 26 4.18 0.74 -4.13
N GLU A 27 5.21 0.39 -4.90
CA GLU A 27 5.11 0.25 -6.36
C GLU A 27 4.03 -0.76 -6.73
N GLY A 28 3.95 -1.86 -5.97
CA GLY A 28 2.95 -2.88 -6.20
C GLY A 28 1.53 -2.46 -5.86
N LEU A 29 1.33 -1.76 -4.75
CA LEU A 29 0.05 -1.22 -4.35
C LEU A 29 -0.46 -0.18 -5.37
N VAL A 30 0.40 0.74 -5.81
CA VAL A 30 0.04 1.77 -6.79
C VAL A 30 -0.29 1.14 -8.13
N GLN A 31 0.53 0.21 -8.62
CA GLN A 31 0.27 -0.47 -9.88
C GLN A 31 -1.04 -1.26 -9.82
N ALA A 32 -1.30 -1.98 -8.73
CA ALA A 32 -2.53 -2.73 -8.54
C ALA A 32 -3.78 -1.82 -8.46
N TYR A 33 -3.65 -0.60 -7.94
CA TYR A 33 -4.71 0.39 -7.99
C TYR A 33 -4.97 0.87 -9.42
N LEU A 34 -3.92 1.21 -10.18
CA LEU A 34 -4.03 1.64 -11.58
C LEU A 34 -4.60 0.55 -12.49
N ASP A 35 -4.26 -0.72 -12.22
CA ASP A 35 -4.75 -1.88 -12.97
C ASP A 35 -6.18 -2.30 -12.55
N GLY A 36 -6.80 -1.61 -11.59
CA GLY A 36 -8.15 -1.91 -11.09
C GLY A 36 -8.24 -3.19 -10.25
N VAL A 37 -7.11 -3.74 -9.82
CA VAL A 37 -7.05 -4.91 -8.92
C VAL A 37 -7.45 -4.47 -7.50
N VAL A 38 -7.03 -3.28 -7.07
CA VAL A 38 -7.39 -2.68 -5.78
C VAL A 38 -8.54 -1.71 -5.98
N SER A 39 -9.61 -1.86 -5.20
CA SER A 39 -10.73 -0.91 -5.21
C SER A 39 -10.39 0.40 -4.49
N ASP A 40 -11.13 1.47 -4.79
CA ASP A 40 -11.02 2.74 -4.06
C ASP A 40 -11.17 2.56 -2.55
N ALA A 41 -12.02 1.64 -2.11
CA ALA A 41 -12.24 1.35 -0.69
C ALA A 41 -11.03 0.66 -0.03
N GLU A 42 -10.30 -0.19 -0.76
CA GLU A 42 -9.05 -0.79 -0.29
C GLU A 42 -7.92 0.24 -0.27
N PHE A 43 -7.79 1.04 -1.32
CA PHE A 43 -6.76 2.09 -1.39
C PHE A 43 -6.98 3.18 -0.32
N THR A 44 -8.24 3.56 -0.10
CA THR A 44 -8.64 4.49 0.97
C THR A 44 -8.27 3.96 2.36
N ARG A 45 -8.43 2.65 2.61
CA ARG A 45 -7.97 2.04 3.88
C ARG A 45 -6.46 2.21 4.08
N TRP A 46 -5.67 2.09 3.03
CA TRP A 46 -4.23 2.37 3.11
C TRP A 46 -3.96 3.86 3.38
N LEU A 47 -4.66 4.77 2.69
CA LEU A 47 -4.53 6.22 2.94
C LEU A 47 -4.88 6.59 4.38
N HIS A 48 -5.91 5.98 4.97
CA HIS A 48 -6.22 6.16 6.39
C HIS A 48 -5.07 5.71 7.30
N ALA A 49 -4.46 4.55 7.02
CA ALA A 49 -3.31 4.08 7.78
C ALA A 49 -2.10 5.02 7.64
N VAL A 50 -1.90 5.60 6.45
CA VAL A 50 -0.88 6.65 6.23
C VAL A 50 -1.17 7.89 7.05
N MET A 51 -2.43 8.34 7.14
CA MET A 51 -2.77 9.48 7.99
C MET A 51 -2.53 9.20 9.48
N GLU A 52 -2.72 7.96 9.92
CA GLU A 52 -2.54 7.55 11.32
C GLU A 52 -1.07 7.35 11.71
N HIS A 53 -0.28 6.75 10.83
CA HIS A 53 1.10 6.33 11.13
C HIS A 53 2.18 7.11 10.37
N GLY A 54 1.78 8.00 9.45
CA GLY A 54 2.69 8.77 8.61
C GLY A 54 3.39 7.96 7.53
N LEU A 55 4.26 8.63 6.78
CA LEU A 55 5.25 8.01 5.89
C LEU A 55 6.65 8.41 6.36
N THR A 56 7.59 7.48 6.26
CA THR A 56 9.01 7.76 6.40
C THR A 56 9.53 8.49 5.16
N THR A 57 10.73 9.09 5.27
CA THR A 57 11.39 9.72 4.12
C THR A 57 11.64 8.72 2.99
N ASP A 58 12.00 7.49 3.31
CA ASP A 58 12.24 6.42 2.32
C ASP A 58 10.95 5.99 1.60
N GLU A 59 9.81 5.98 2.30
CA GLU A 59 8.51 5.72 1.67
C GLU A 59 8.04 6.88 0.78
N THR A 60 8.56 8.09 0.97
CA THR A 60 8.17 9.30 0.24
C THR A 60 9.00 9.51 -1.03
N ALA A 61 10.20 8.92 -1.12
CA ALA A 61 11.22 9.18 -2.15
C ALA A 61 11.15 8.26 -3.38
#